data_AF-A0A2A2KRB5-F1
#
_entry.id   AF-A0A2A2KRB5-F1
#
_cell.length_a   1.000
_cell.length_b   1.000
_cell.length_c   1.000
_cell.angle_alpha   90.00
_cell.angle_beta   90.00
_cell.angle_gamma   90.00
#
_symmetry.space_group_name_H-M   'P 1'
#
loop_
_entity.id
_entity.type
_entity.pdbx_description
1 polymer ?
#
loop_
_entity_poly.entity_id
_entity_poly.type
_entity_poly.pdbx_seq_one_letter_code
_entity_poly.pdbx_strand_id
1 'polypeptide(L)'
;MNVVIFRDLRGSDVDFLEKLRDKSLKVIQDKYDVPANQLRAYFHYQPSFYHLHVHFVNIKYDAPGQLVYAAVSIEDVINNLRMASDYYQKATLTFTRKINDPLTQMFLEAKRDKGTR
;
A
#
# COMPACT_ATOMS: atom_id res chain seq x y z
N MET A 1 16.74 -5.34 8.14
CA MET A 1 15.55 -4.89 7.40
C MET A 1 15.22 -3.50 7.91
N ASN A 2 15.31 -2.47 7.06
CA ASN A 2 14.97 -1.09 7.44
C ASN A 2 13.96 -0.55 6.41
N VAL A 3 12.84 -1.27 6.26
CA VAL A 3 11.70 -0.80 5.47
C VAL A 3 10.91 0.11 6.38
N VAL A 4 11.05 1.42 6.19
CA VAL A 4 10.36 2.40 7.03
C VAL A 4 8.97 2.67 6.44
N ILE A 5 8.87 2.76 5.10
CA ILE A 5 7.66 3.17 4.41
C ILE A 5 7.38 2.34 3.13
N PHE A 6 6.17 2.43 2.59
CA PHE A 6 5.74 1.70 1.36
C PHE A 6 6.69 1.90 0.16
N ARG A 7 7.24 3.11 -0.02
CA ARG A 7 8.19 3.44 -1.09
C ARG A 7 9.57 2.79 -0.91
N ASP A 8 9.88 2.24 0.26
CA ASP A 8 11.14 1.57 0.54
C ASP A 8 11.12 0.10 0.15
N LEU A 9 9.96 -0.46 -0.20
CA LEU A 9 9.84 -1.86 -0.61
C LEU A 9 10.69 -2.15 -1.84
N ARG A 10 11.39 -3.28 -1.81
CA ARG A 10 12.25 -3.81 -2.87
C ARG A 10 11.93 -5.26 -3.19
N GLY A 11 12.48 -5.76 -4.30
CA GLY A 11 12.42 -7.18 -4.64
C GLY A 11 12.95 -8.10 -3.54
N SER A 12 13.91 -7.64 -2.72
CA SER A 12 14.42 -8.37 -1.56
C SER A 12 13.39 -8.57 -0.43
N ASP A 13 12.29 -7.80 -0.43
CA ASP A 13 11.24 -7.87 0.59
C ASP A 13 10.12 -8.84 0.21
N VAL A 14 10.12 -9.41 -1.00
CA VAL A 14 9.07 -10.31 -1.51
C VAL A 14 8.83 -11.49 -0.56
N ASP A 15 9.89 -12.19 -0.16
CA ASP A 15 9.80 -13.32 0.77
C ASP A 15 9.17 -12.93 2.12
N PHE A 16 9.47 -11.73 2.60
CA PHE A 16 8.88 -11.21 3.84
C PHE A 16 7.39 -10.92 3.65
N LEU A 17 7.00 -10.28 2.55
CA LEU A 17 5.62 -9.95 2.23
C LEU A 17 4.74 -11.18 2.05
N GLU A 18 5.23 -12.22 1.38
CA GLU A 18 4.52 -13.50 1.23
C GLU A 18 4.31 -14.17 2.58
N LYS A 19 5.36 -14.25 3.40
CA LYS A 19 5.26 -14.81 4.76
C LYS A 19 4.32 -14.00 5.65
N LEU A 20 4.34 -12.67 5.54
CA LEU A 20 3.44 -11.78 6.27
C LEU A 20 1.99 -12.08 5.87
N ARG A 21 1.68 -12.10 4.57
CA ARG A 21 0.36 -12.43 4.04
C ARG A 21 -0.11 -13.79 4.56
N ASP A 22 0.66 -14.83 4.31
CA ASP A 22 0.24 -16.21 4.55
C ASP A 22 0.01 -16.48 6.04
N LYS A 23 0.93 -15.99 6.90
CA LYS A 23 0.79 -16.13 8.36
C LYS A 23 -0.40 -15.34 8.88
N SER A 24 -0.62 -14.11 8.40
CA SER A 24 -1.76 -13.30 8.83
C SER A 24 -3.08 -13.94 8.43
N LEU A 25 -3.22 -14.42 7.19
CA LEU A 25 -4.43 -15.12 6.72
C LEU A 25 -4.69 -16.38 7.55
N LYS A 26 -3.66 -17.18 7.85
CA LYS A 26 -3.77 -18.37 8.70
C LYS A 26 -4.27 -18.01 10.10
N VAL A 27 -3.66 -17.01 10.74
CA VAL A 27 -4.05 -16.56 12.09
C VAL A 27 -5.48 -16.03 12.11
N ILE A 28 -5.90 -15.28 11.07
CA ILE A 28 -7.27 -14.76 10.99
C ILE A 28 -8.28 -15.89 10.83
N GLN A 29 -8.02 -16.87 9.96
CA GLN A 29 -8.85 -18.06 9.80
C GLN A 29 -8.95 -18.85 11.12
N ASP A 30 -7.83 -19.10 11.78
CA ASP A 30 -7.80 -19.92 13.01
C ASP A 30 -8.53 -19.25 14.17
N LYS A 31 -8.44 -17.92 14.28
CA LYS A 31 -8.98 -17.16 15.42
C LYS A 31 -10.42 -16.72 15.21
N TYR A 32 -10.81 -16.42 13.97
CA TYR A 32 -12.09 -15.77 13.68
C TYR A 32 -12.97 -16.56 12.70
N ASP A 33 -12.51 -17.71 12.21
CA ASP A 33 -13.19 -18.54 11.21
C ASP A 33 -13.54 -17.77 9.91
N VAL A 34 -12.70 -16.79 9.54
CA VAL A 34 -12.87 -16.01 8.32
C VAL A 34 -11.94 -16.54 7.23
N PRO A 35 -12.47 -17.06 6.10
CA PRO A 35 -11.65 -17.58 5.02
C PRO A 35 -10.93 -16.48 4.26
N ALA A 36 -9.75 -16.82 3.73
CA ALA A 36 -8.86 -15.88 3.03
C ALA A 36 -9.55 -15.18 1.85
N ASN A 37 -10.43 -15.89 1.13
CA ASN A 37 -11.20 -15.32 0.01
C ASN A 37 -12.28 -14.30 0.44
N GLN A 38 -12.50 -14.13 1.73
CA GLN A 38 -13.34 -13.08 2.30
C GLN A 38 -12.53 -11.91 2.88
N LEU A 39 -11.22 -11.87 2.67
CA LEU A 39 -10.33 -10.81 3.15
C LEU A 39 -9.69 -10.05 1.99
N ARG A 40 -9.57 -8.74 2.16
CA ARG A 40 -8.68 -7.88 1.38
C ARG A 40 -7.46 -7.55 2.24
N ALA A 41 -6.27 -7.66 1.66
CA ALA A 41 -5.02 -7.28 2.29
C ALA A 41 -4.33 -6.18 1.46
N TYR A 42 -4.07 -5.02 2.06
CA TYR A 42 -3.58 -3.86 1.32
C TYR A 42 -2.76 -2.88 2.19
N PHE A 43 -1.96 -2.05 1.53
CA PHE A 43 -1.24 -0.93 2.11
C PHE A 43 -1.98 0.38 1.84
N HIS A 44 -1.89 1.36 2.74
CA HIS A 44 -2.31 2.71 2.43
C HIS A 44 -1.23 3.49 1.67
N TYR A 45 -1.64 4.26 0.67
CA TYR A 45 -0.79 5.25 0.00
C TYR A 45 -1.58 6.55 -0.27
N GLN A 46 -1.34 7.65 0.43
CA GLN A 46 -0.36 7.86 1.52
C GLN A 46 -0.80 7.21 2.84
N PRO A 47 0.13 6.73 3.69
CA PRO A 47 -0.22 6.14 4.97
C PRO A 47 -0.56 7.21 6.03
N SER A 48 -1.34 6.83 7.05
CA SER A 48 -1.62 7.70 8.20
C SER A 48 -0.40 7.85 9.13
N PHE A 49 0.48 6.85 9.16
CA PHE A 49 1.75 6.85 9.90
C PHE A 49 2.84 6.18 9.06
N TYR A 50 4.04 6.74 9.09
CA TYR A 50 5.19 6.29 8.29
C TYR A 50 5.95 5.14 8.98
N HIS A 51 5.20 4.08 9.28
CA HIS A 51 5.72 2.77 9.62
C HIS A 51 4.96 1.75 8.76
N LEU A 52 5.67 0.84 8.10
CA LEU A 52 5.06 -0.12 7.20
C LEU A 52 3.99 -0.95 7.95
N HIS A 53 2.77 -0.95 7.43
CA HIS A 53 1.66 -1.72 7.98
C HIS A 53 0.72 -2.19 6.85
N VAL A 54 0.05 -3.31 7.10
CA VAL A 54 -0.90 -3.93 6.18
C VAL A 54 -2.26 -3.99 6.85
N HIS A 55 -3.30 -3.59 6.14
CA HIS A 55 -4.68 -3.74 6.55
C HIS A 55 -5.20 -5.09 6.06
N PHE A 56 -5.83 -5.86 6.95
CA PHE A 56 -6.59 -7.05 6.62
C PHE A 56 -8.06 -6.79 6.97
N VAL A 57 -8.94 -6.79 5.96
CA VAL A 57 -10.32 -6.35 6.14
C VAL A 57 -11.28 -7.29 5.44
N ASN A 58 -12.40 -7.62 6.09
CA ASN A 58 -13.46 -8.42 5.47
C ASN A 58 -14.02 -7.70 4.23
N ILE A 59 -14.22 -8.44 3.13
CA ILE A 59 -14.75 -7.90 1.86
C ILE A 59 -16.12 -7.23 2.01
N LYS A 60 -16.94 -7.66 2.98
CA LYS A 60 -18.27 -7.10 3.25
C LYS A 60 -18.23 -5.80 4.06
N TYR A 61 -17.09 -5.47 4.66
CA TYR A 61 -16.93 -4.24 5.42
C TYR A 61 -16.41 -3.12 4.50
N ASP A 62 -17.23 -2.10 4.31
CA ASP A 62 -16.85 -0.87 3.63
C ASP A 62 -16.03 0.01 4.59
N ALA A 63 -14.74 -0.29 4.68
CA ALA A 63 -13.86 0.46 5.58
C ALA A 63 -13.41 1.77 4.91
N PRO A 64 -13.32 2.87 5.68
CA PRO A 64 -12.67 4.08 5.21
C PRO A 64 -11.25 3.79 4.69
N GLY A 65 -10.88 4.36 3.54
CA GLY A 65 -9.52 4.24 2.99
C GLY A 65 -9.28 3.02 2.07
N GLN A 66 -10.30 2.23 1.74
CA GLN A 66 -10.20 1.08 0.82
C GLN A 66 -10.25 1.45 -0.67
N LEU A 67 -10.47 2.71 -1.00
CA LEU A 67 -10.62 3.15 -2.38
C LEU A 67 -9.32 2.95 -3.16
N VAL A 68 -9.43 2.74 -4.48
CA VAL A 68 -8.29 2.53 -5.40
C VAL A 68 -7.21 3.62 -5.26
N TYR A 69 -7.61 4.84 -4.90
CA TYR A 69 -6.71 5.98 -4.73
C TYR A 69 -6.13 6.12 -3.31
N ALA A 70 -6.35 5.14 -2.44
CA ALA A 70 -5.85 5.13 -1.07
C ALA A 70 -5.25 3.77 -0.68
N ALA A 71 -5.55 2.70 -1.41
CA ALA A 71 -5.13 1.33 -1.12
C ALA A 71 -4.37 0.68 -2.28
N VAL A 72 -3.33 -0.08 -1.96
CA VAL A 72 -2.59 -0.93 -2.91
C VAL A 72 -2.57 -2.37 -2.39
N SER A 73 -3.09 -3.32 -3.18
CA SER A 73 -3.17 -4.74 -2.81
C SER A 73 -1.80 -5.34 -2.51
N ILE A 74 -1.71 -6.20 -1.49
CA ILE A 74 -0.46 -6.92 -1.20
C ILE A 74 -0.06 -7.85 -2.35
N GLU A 75 -1.02 -8.42 -3.07
CA GLU A 75 -0.77 -9.27 -4.23
C GLU A 75 -0.12 -8.47 -5.37
N ASP A 76 -0.66 -7.28 -5.66
CA ASP A 76 -0.09 -6.39 -6.68
C ASP A 76 1.31 -5.94 -6.27
N VAL A 77 1.53 -5.65 -4.98
CA VAL A 77 2.85 -5.29 -4.45
C VAL A 77 3.86 -6.40 -4.67
N ILE A 78 3.53 -7.64 -4.30
CA ILE A 78 4.39 -8.80 -4.50
C ILE A 78 4.69 -8.99 -5.99
N ASN A 79 3.65 -8.94 -6.83
CA ASN A 79 3.81 -9.09 -8.28
C ASN A 79 4.71 -7.99 -8.88
N ASN A 80 4.46 -6.73 -8.53
CA ASN A 80 5.22 -5.59 -9.03
C ASN A 80 6.70 -5.67 -8.64
N LEU A 81 6.99 -6.08 -7.41
CA LEU A 81 8.37 -6.25 -6.92
C LEU A 81 9.10 -7.43 -7.57
N ARG A 82 8.37 -8.50 -7.92
CA ARG A 82 8.91 -9.61 -8.73
C ARG A 82 9.23 -9.18 -10.15
N MET A 83 8.39 -8.33 -10.75
CA MET A 83 8.61 -7.79 -12.09
C MET A 83 9.77 -6.79 -12.12
N ALA A 84 9.86 -5.92 -11.12
CA ALA A 84 10.96 -4.96 -10.98
C ALA A 84 11.28 -4.70 -9.51
N SER A 85 12.50 -5.05 -9.10
CA SER A 85 12.95 -4.90 -7.71
C SER A 85 12.89 -3.45 -7.20
N ASP A 86 12.93 -2.45 -8.09
CA ASP A 86 12.82 -1.03 -7.78
C ASP A 86 11.53 -0.36 -8.27
N TYR A 87 10.46 -1.15 -8.48
CA TYR A 87 9.19 -0.68 -9.01
C TYR A 87 8.65 0.53 -8.24
N TYR A 88 8.58 0.45 -6.91
CA TYR A 88 7.95 1.48 -6.08
C TYR A 88 8.77 2.75 -5.91
N GLN A 89 10.02 2.82 -6.41
CA GLN A 89 10.77 4.07 -6.51
C GLN A 89 10.50 4.80 -7.82
N LYS A 90 10.14 4.06 -8.86
CA LYS A 90 9.95 4.58 -10.23
C LYS A 90 8.49 4.84 -10.57
N ALA A 91 7.58 4.04 -10.03
CA ALA A 91 6.17 4.11 -10.35
C ALA A 91 5.54 5.44 -9.91
N THR A 92 4.82 6.10 -10.81
CA THR A 92 3.87 7.14 -10.41
C THR A 92 2.71 6.46 -9.69
N LEU A 93 2.47 6.85 -8.43
CA LEU A 93 1.36 6.33 -7.64
C LEU A 93 0.34 7.44 -7.43
N THR A 94 -0.90 7.16 -7.80
CA THR A 94 -2.02 8.06 -7.59
C THR A 94 -2.49 7.98 -6.15
N PHE A 95 -2.78 9.14 -5.55
CA PHE A 95 -3.38 9.22 -4.22
C PHE A 95 -4.30 10.44 -4.11
N THR A 96 -5.22 10.43 -3.15
CA THR A 96 -6.08 11.59 -2.83
C THR A 96 -5.70 12.23 -1.50
N ARG A 97 -5.80 13.56 -1.43
CA ARG A 97 -5.70 14.36 -0.20
C ARG A 97 -6.58 15.60 -0.33
N LYS A 98 -6.88 16.23 0.81
CA LYS A 98 -7.62 17.50 0.82
C LYS A 98 -6.81 18.59 0.11
N ILE A 99 -7.49 19.54 -0.52
CA ILE A 99 -6.82 20.62 -1.26
C ILE A 99 -5.95 21.48 -0.34
N ASN A 100 -6.39 21.73 0.89
CA ASN A 100 -5.67 22.53 1.87
C ASN A 100 -4.58 21.75 2.64
N ASP A 101 -4.34 20.49 2.29
CA ASP A 101 -3.26 19.71 2.88
C ASP A 101 -1.89 20.24 2.41
N PRO A 102 -0.91 20.44 3.32
CA PRO A 102 0.40 20.98 2.95
C PRO A 102 1.10 20.18 1.84
N LEU A 103 1.00 18.85 1.87
CA LEU A 103 1.61 18.01 0.84
C LEU A 103 0.95 18.23 -0.52
N THR A 104 -0.37 18.40 -0.57
CA THR A 104 -1.08 18.74 -1.80
C THR A 104 -0.57 20.06 -2.39
N GLN A 105 -0.39 21.09 -1.56
CA GLN A 105 0.13 22.38 -2.01
C GLN A 105 1.55 22.25 -2.57
N MET A 106 2.44 21.53 -1.89
CA MET A 106 3.80 21.26 -2.37
C MET A 106 3.81 20.57 -3.74
N PHE A 107 2.92 19.60 -3.98
CA PHE A 107 2.81 18.94 -5.29
C PHE A 107 2.27 19.87 -6.38
N LEU A 108 1.36 20.80 -6.05
CA LEU A 108 0.85 21.78 -7.00
C LEU A 108 1.92 22.81 -7.40
N GLU A 109 2.70 23.28 -6.44
CA GLU A 109 3.86 24.17 -6.66
C GLU A 109 4.90 23.50 -7.55
N ALA A 110 5.32 22.28 -7.19
CA ALA A 110 6.31 21.53 -7.98
C ALA A 110 5.85 21.23 -9.42
N LYS A 111 4.53 21.12 -9.67
CA LYS A 111 3.98 20.99 -11.03
C LYS A 111 4.05 22.30 -11.81
N ARG A 112 3.84 23.45 -11.15
CA ARG A 112 3.94 24.78 -11.77
C ARG A 112 5.38 25.09 -12.16
N ASP A 113 6.34 24.79 -11.29
CA ASP A 113 7.77 25.07 -11.51
C ASP A 113 8.39 24.23 -12.64
N LYS A 114 7.83 23.05 -12.89
CA LYS A 114 8.24 22.20 -14.02
C LYS A 114 7.70 22.67 -15.38
N GLY A 115 6.98 23.81 -15.43
CA GLY A 115 6.45 24.37 -16.67
C GLY A 115 5.75 23.30 -17.49
N THR A 116 4.67 22.71 -16.97
CA THR A 116 3.98 21.65 -17.70
C THR A 116 3.47 22.16 -19.04
N ARG A 117 4.09 21.62 -20.10
CA ARG A 117 3.52 21.35 -21.42
C ARG A 117 2.12 20.76 -21.33
#